data_AF-A0A5C1ANP8-F1
#
_entry.id   AF-A0A5C1ANP8-F1
#
_cell.length_a   1.000
_cell.length_b   1.000
_cell.length_c   1.000
_cell.angle_alpha   90.00
_cell.angle_beta   90.00
_cell.angle_gamma   90.00
#
_symmetry.space_group_name_H-M   'P 1'
#
loop_
_entity.id
_entity.type
_entity.pdbx_description
1 polymer ?
#
loop_
_entity_poly.entity_id
_entity_poly.type
_entity_poly.pdbx_seq_one_letter_code
_entity_poly.pdbx_strand_id
1 'polypeptide(L)'
;MPNQNPTMTIRPLFNLGMAGGLFVLMIAVPAFTDLPFLSAKYAAVYMSVITSLTVAFLLYLVSMSYQWIELDGEVIRGRKLISRRLHEWPVNQVVEVSIPSAEPTDGKPKSQNYRIGFEDGTSIILVAGEMNGIAEFMAALARVRPVPRI
;
A
#
# COMPACT_ATOMS: atom_id res chain seq x y z
N MET A 1 20.85 -5.56 -25.00
CA MET A 1 20.61 -5.89 -23.57
C MET A 1 19.10 -5.84 -23.38
N PRO A 2 18.44 -6.84 -22.79
CA PRO A 2 17.00 -6.79 -22.61
C PRO A 2 16.68 -5.54 -21.79
N ASN A 3 15.81 -4.70 -22.35
CA ASN A 3 15.35 -3.45 -21.77
C ASN A 3 14.48 -3.79 -20.55
N GLN A 4 15.12 -4.16 -19.44
CA GLN A 4 14.43 -4.48 -18.19
C GLN A 4 14.28 -3.19 -17.41
N ASN A 5 13.28 -2.42 -17.78
CA ASN A 5 12.76 -1.37 -16.93
C ASN A 5 12.35 -2.01 -15.59
N PRO A 6 12.99 -1.61 -14.47
CA PRO A 6 12.72 -2.25 -13.19
C PRO A 6 11.26 -1.98 -12.82
N THR A 7 10.51 -3.07 -12.70
CA THR A 7 9.07 -3.04 -12.44
C THR A 7 8.79 -3.65 -11.08
N MET A 8 8.11 -2.89 -10.24
CA MET A 8 7.54 -3.37 -8.98
C MET A 8 6.07 -3.74 -9.16
N THR A 9 5.69 -4.89 -8.63
CA THR A 9 4.29 -5.36 -8.65
C THR A 9 3.83 -5.69 -7.23
N ILE A 10 2.59 -5.30 -6.90
CA ILE A 10 1.99 -5.73 -5.63
C ILE A 10 1.80 -7.24 -5.64
N ARG A 11 2.22 -7.89 -4.56
CA ARG A 11 2.05 -9.33 -4.35
C ARG A 11 0.57 -9.67 -4.23
N PRO A 12 0.10 -10.75 -4.90
CA PRO A 12 -1.28 -11.20 -4.77
C PRO A 12 -1.66 -11.58 -3.33
N LEU A 13 -0.68 -11.92 -2.48
CA LEU A 13 -0.92 -12.16 -1.04
C LEU A 13 -1.47 -10.95 -0.29
N PHE A 14 -1.14 -9.72 -0.68
CA PHE A 14 -1.68 -8.52 -0.03
C PHE A 14 -3.19 -8.40 -0.26
N ASN A 15 -3.63 -8.60 -1.50
CA ASN A 15 -5.05 -8.66 -1.84
C ASN A 15 -5.75 -9.79 -1.07
N LEU A 16 -5.06 -10.90 -0.84
CA LEU A 16 -5.55 -12.03 -0.05
C LEU A 16 -5.65 -11.72 1.45
N GLY A 17 -4.70 -10.96 2.00
CA GLY A 17 -4.72 -10.48 3.38
C GLY A 17 -5.83 -9.46 3.65
N MET A 18 -6.03 -8.51 2.72
CA MET A 18 -7.14 -7.56 2.76
C MET A 18 -8.50 -8.27 2.66
N ALA A 19 -8.65 -9.22 1.73
CA ALA A 19 -9.86 -10.02 1.60
C ALA A 19 -10.10 -10.91 2.83
N GLY A 20 -9.04 -11.52 3.38
CA GLY A 20 -9.08 -12.35 4.58
C GLY A 20 -9.47 -11.56 5.84
N GLY A 21 -8.93 -10.35 6.02
CA GLY A 21 -9.29 -9.47 7.13
C GLY A 21 -10.77 -9.09 7.11
N LEU A 22 -11.32 -8.83 5.91
CA LEU A 22 -12.74 -8.54 5.71
C LEU A 22 -13.62 -9.77 6.03
N PHE A 23 -13.15 -10.97 5.69
CA PHE A 23 -13.80 -12.24 6.01
C PHE A 23 -13.81 -12.53 7.52
N VAL A 24 -12.68 -12.31 8.20
CA VAL A 24 -12.59 -12.45 9.67
C VAL A 24 -13.50 -11.45 10.38
N LEU A 25 -13.57 -10.21 9.90
CA LEU A 25 -14.51 -9.21 10.41
C LEU A 25 -15.96 -9.67 10.29
N MET A 26 -16.34 -10.26 9.14
CA MET A 26 -17.69 -10.79 8.94
C MET A 26 -18.00 -11.99 9.85
N ILE A 27 -17.01 -12.83 10.18
CA ILE A 27 -17.17 -13.97 11.09
C ILE A 27 -17.17 -13.54 12.56
N ALA A 28 -16.41 -12.51 12.91
CA ALA A 28 -16.34 -11.99 14.27
C ALA A 28 -17.62 -11.25 14.66
N VAL A 29 -18.35 -10.68 13.70
CA VAL A 29 -19.60 -9.93 13.96
C VAL A 29 -20.64 -10.73 14.76
N PRO A 30 -20.98 -11.98 14.39
CA PRO A 30 -21.84 -12.86 15.20
C PRO A 30 -21.33 -13.12 16.62
N ALA A 31 -20.01 -13.15 16.85
CA ALA A 31 -19.46 -13.44 18.17
C ALA A 31 -19.73 -12.33 19.21
N PHE A 32 -20.12 -11.14 18.77
CA PHE A 32 -20.43 -10.00 19.63
C PHE A 32 -21.92 -9.87 19.98
N THR A 33 -22.79 -10.75 19.47
CA THR A 33 -24.24 -10.69 19.77
C THR A 33 -24.59 -11.15 21.18
N ASP A 34 -23.68 -11.84 21.87
CA ASP A 34 -23.86 -12.33 23.25
C ASP A 34 -23.41 -11.32 24.32
N LEU A 35 -23.03 -10.09 23.92
CA LEU A 35 -22.63 -9.06 24.86
C LEU A 35 -23.85 -8.61 25.71
N PRO A 36 -23.78 -8.71 27.06
CA PRO A 36 -24.94 -8.56 27.94
C PRO A 36 -25.54 -7.14 28.00
N PHE A 37 -24.89 -6.18 27.34
CA PHE A 37 -25.27 -4.76 27.31
C PHE A 37 -25.83 -4.31 25.95
N LEU A 38 -25.87 -5.18 24.94
CA LEU A 38 -26.44 -4.87 23.63
C LEU A 38 -27.78 -5.61 23.48
N SER A 39 -28.89 -4.88 23.49
CA SER A 39 -30.17 -5.51 23.12
C SER A 39 -30.07 -5.99 21.66
N ALA A 40 -30.62 -7.17 21.35
CA ALA A 40 -30.54 -7.78 20.02
C ALA A 40 -31.00 -6.83 18.89
N LYS A 41 -31.92 -5.90 19.20
CA LYS A 41 -32.41 -4.87 18.26
C LYS A 41 -31.34 -3.82 17.92
N TYR A 42 -30.54 -3.40 18.88
CA TYR A 42 -29.48 -2.41 18.65
C TYR A 42 -28.20 -3.06 18.11
N ALA A 43 -27.93 -4.31 18.50
CA ALA A 43 -26.78 -5.07 18.02
C ALA A 43 -26.72 -5.13 16.49
N ALA A 44 -27.82 -5.51 15.83
CA ALA A 44 -27.89 -5.59 14.38
C ALA A 44 -27.60 -4.23 13.71
N VAL A 45 -28.14 -3.14 14.25
CA VAL A 45 -27.92 -1.79 13.72
C VAL A 45 -26.45 -1.37 13.88
N TYR A 46 -25.89 -1.47 15.08
CA TYR A 46 -24.49 -1.12 15.33
C TYR A 46 -23.53 -1.92 14.45
N MET A 47 -23.74 -3.23 14.32
CA MET A 47 -22.88 -4.08 13.49
C MET A 47 -23.01 -3.72 12.01
N SER A 48 -24.22 -3.45 11.52
CA SER A 48 -24.41 -3.02 10.11
C SER A 48 -23.67 -1.71 9.80
N VAL A 49 -23.67 -0.75 10.73
CA VAL A 49 -22.96 0.52 10.58
C VAL A 49 -21.45 0.29 10.60
N ILE A 50 -20.94 -0.46 11.58
CA ILE A 50 -19.50 -0.77 11.70
C ILE A 50 -19.03 -1.48 10.43
N THR A 51 -19.70 -2.54 9.99
CA THR A 51 -19.34 -3.27 8.77
C THR A 51 -19.36 -2.36 7.55
N SER A 52 -20.37 -1.51 7.41
CA SER A 52 -20.45 -0.56 6.28
C SER A 52 -19.29 0.43 6.28
N LEU A 53 -18.93 0.99 7.44
CA LEU A 53 -17.80 1.90 7.59
C LEU A 53 -16.48 1.19 7.29
N THR A 54 -16.30 -0.04 7.78
CA THR A 54 -15.10 -0.83 7.50
C THR A 54 -14.97 -1.16 6.02
N VAL A 55 -16.06 -1.56 5.35
CA VAL A 55 -16.06 -1.82 3.89
C VAL A 55 -15.73 -0.54 3.12
N ALA A 56 -16.34 0.59 3.48
CA ALA A 56 -16.04 1.88 2.85
C ALA A 56 -14.56 2.28 3.03
N PHE A 57 -14.01 2.09 4.22
CA PHE A 57 -12.60 2.34 4.52
C PHE A 57 -11.66 1.42 3.73
N LEU A 58 -11.98 0.12 3.64
CA LEU A 58 -11.17 -0.83 2.88
C LEU A 58 -11.22 -0.53 1.38
N LEU A 59 -12.39 -0.22 0.83
CA LEU A 59 -12.53 0.23 -0.57
C LEU A 59 -11.72 1.51 -0.83
N TYR A 60 -11.73 2.45 0.12
CA TYR A 60 -10.91 3.65 0.05
C TYR A 60 -9.41 3.31 0.00
N LEU A 61 -8.91 2.44 0.88
CA LEU A 61 -7.51 2.00 0.85
C LEU A 61 -7.13 1.31 -0.48
N VAL A 62 -7.98 0.41 -0.98
CA VAL A 62 -7.75 -0.27 -2.26
C VAL A 62 -7.78 0.73 -3.43
N SER A 63 -8.62 1.76 -3.37
CA SER A 63 -8.67 2.82 -4.39
C SER A 63 -7.39 3.65 -4.50
N MET A 64 -6.63 3.72 -3.41
CA MET A 64 -5.33 4.40 -3.34
C MET A 64 -4.16 3.52 -3.77
N SER A 65 -4.36 2.21 -3.90
CA SER A 65 -3.29 1.26 -4.19
C SER A 65 -2.92 1.22 -5.68
N TYR A 66 -1.62 1.04 -5.96
CA TYR A 66 -1.08 0.88 -7.31
C TYR A 66 -0.84 -0.59 -7.61
N GLN A 67 -1.40 -1.12 -8.69
CA GLN A 67 -1.20 -2.51 -9.11
C GLN A 67 0.29 -2.80 -9.42
N TRP A 68 0.94 -1.87 -10.11
CA TRP A 68 2.36 -1.93 -10.45
C TRP A 68 2.93 -0.52 -10.57
N ILE A 69 4.25 -0.42 -10.37
CA ILE A 69 5.05 0.80 -10.52
C ILE A 69 6.32 0.43 -11.28
N GLU A 70 6.62 1.10 -12.38
CA GLU A 70 7.80 0.86 -13.23
C GLU A 70 8.63 2.13 -13.33
N LEU A 71 9.94 1.96 -13.43
CA LEU A 71 10.83 3.03 -13.83
C LEU A 71 11.16 2.88 -15.32
N ASP A 72 10.62 3.75 -16.15
CA ASP A 72 10.89 3.83 -17.59
C ASP A 72 11.78 5.05 -17.88
N GLY A 73 13.09 4.83 -17.86
CA GLY A 73 14.09 5.89 -18.03
C GLY A 73 13.99 6.96 -16.93
N GLU A 74 13.57 8.17 -17.34
CA GLU A 74 13.42 9.34 -16.45
C GLU A 74 11.98 9.52 -15.93
N VAL A 75 11.11 8.53 -16.11
CA VAL A 75 9.71 8.61 -15.69
C VAL A 75 9.35 7.40 -14.82
N ILE A 76 8.72 7.66 -13.68
CA ILE A 76 8.07 6.66 -12.84
C ILE A 76 6.64 6.51 -13.32
N ARG A 77 6.27 5.33 -13.79
CA ARG A 77 4.89 5.00 -14.20
C ARG A 77 4.24 4.15 -13.13
N GLY A 78 2.99 4.43 -12.80
CA GLY A 78 2.20 3.62 -11.89
C GLY A 78 0.80 3.41 -12.44
N ARG A 79 0.25 2.20 -12.30
CA ARG A 79 -1.14 1.91 -12.66
C ARG A 79 -1.97 1.70 -11.41
N LYS A 80 -3.03 2.49 -11.22
CA LYS A 80 -3.96 2.30 -10.09
C LYS A 80 -4.71 0.97 -10.20
N LEU A 81 -4.88 0.29 -9.07
CA LEU A 81 -5.50 -1.03 -9.01
C LEU A 81 -6.99 -1.01 -9.42
N ILE A 82 -7.77 -0.10 -8.85
CA ILE A 82 -9.21 -0.01 -9.13
C ILE A 82 -9.48 0.75 -10.43
N SER A 83 -9.03 2.01 -10.51
CA SER A 83 -9.39 2.88 -11.63
C SER A 83 -8.68 2.51 -12.93
N ARG A 84 -7.66 1.64 -12.87
CA ARG A 84 -6.78 1.23 -13.98
C ARG A 84 -6.08 2.39 -14.68
N ARG A 85 -6.19 3.61 -14.15
CA ARG A 85 -5.57 4.83 -14.69
C ARG A 85 -4.06 4.74 -14.52
N LEU A 86 -3.35 5.03 -15.61
CA LEU A 86 -1.91 5.24 -15.59
C LEU A 86 -1.63 6.63 -15.02
N HIS A 87 -0.65 6.73 -14.13
CA HIS A 87 -0.06 7.99 -13.69
C HIS A 87 1.42 7.93 -14.00
N GLU A 88 1.96 9.05 -14.47
CA GLU A 88 3.35 9.18 -14.85
C GLU A 88 3.92 10.37 -14.09
N TRP A 89 5.04 10.14 -13.39
CA TRP A 89 5.75 11.17 -12.67
C TRP A 89 7.18 11.25 -13.19
N PRO A 90 7.62 12.41 -13.69
CA PRO A 90 9.01 12.65 -13.99
C PRO A 90 9.89 12.41 -12.75
N VAL A 91 11.01 11.70 -12.90
CA VAL A 91 11.95 11.43 -11.80
C VAL A 91 12.54 12.72 -11.25
N ASN A 92 12.66 13.78 -12.07
CA ASN A 92 13.10 15.10 -11.63
C ASN A 92 12.13 15.77 -10.63
N GLN A 93 10.87 15.31 -10.52
CA GLN A 93 9.91 15.78 -9.52
C GLN A 93 10.01 15.05 -8.17
N VAL A 94 10.83 14.01 -8.05
CA VAL A 94 11.02 13.25 -6.79
C VAL A 94 11.77 14.06 -5.73
N VAL A 95 11.08 14.81 -4.88
CA VAL A 95 11.71 15.66 -3.85
C VAL A 95 12.39 14.84 -2.75
N GLU A 96 11.78 13.72 -2.35
CA GLU A 96 12.19 12.98 -1.17
C GLU A 96 12.08 11.47 -1.38
N VAL A 97 13.07 10.73 -0.88
CA VAL A 97 12.98 9.30 -0.69
C VAL A 97 13.31 9.00 0.76
N SER A 98 12.29 8.79 1.60
CA SER A 98 12.47 8.49 3.03
C SER A 98 12.08 7.07 3.36
N ILE A 99 12.77 6.51 4.36
CA ILE A 99 12.37 5.27 5.00
C ILE A 99 11.58 5.72 6.23
N PRO A 100 10.26 5.47 6.33
CA PRO A 100 9.52 5.79 7.54
C PRO A 100 10.20 5.06 8.70
N SER A 101 10.78 5.83 9.63
CA SER A 101 11.51 5.28 10.77
C SER A 101 10.56 4.39 11.58
N ALA A 102 10.75 3.08 11.45
CA ALA A 102 10.13 2.10 12.33
C ALA A 102 11.21 1.72 13.33
N GLU A 103 11.00 2.06 14.61
CA GLU A 103 11.91 1.68 15.68
C GLU A 103 12.30 0.19 15.59
N PRO A 104 13.57 -0.15 15.85
CA PRO A 104 14.02 -1.53 15.76
C PRO A 104 13.29 -2.35 16.82
N THR A 105 12.63 -3.42 16.37
CA THR A 105 12.07 -4.44 17.25
C THR A 105 12.71 -5.76 16.82
N ASP A 106 13.60 -6.30 17.65
CA ASP A 106 14.10 -7.67 17.64
C ASP A 106 14.79 -8.21 16.36
N GLY A 107 15.96 -7.66 16.01
CA GLY A 107 17.05 -8.41 15.35
C GLY A 107 16.78 -9.06 13.97
N LYS A 108 15.59 -8.92 13.40
CA LYS A 108 15.25 -9.37 12.04
C LYS A 108 15.52 -8.25 11.04
N PRO A 109 16.00 -8.55 9.82
CA PRO A 109 16.06 -7.55 8.76
C PRO A 109 14.62 -7.11 8.44
N LYS A 110 14.21 -5.97 9.02
CA LYS A 110 12.86 -5.42 8.89
C LYS A 110 12.68 -4.99 7.43
N SER A 111 11.58 -5.39 6.82
CA SER A 111 11.17 -4.90 5.49
C SER A 111 11.09 -3.38 5.55
N GLN A 112 12.03 -2.69 4.91
CA GLN A 112 12.06 -1.22 4.89
C GLN A 112 10.94 -0.73 3.98
N ASN A 113 9.94 -0.07 4.53
CA ASN A 113 9.01 0.68 3.70
C ASN A 113 9.74 1.90 3.15
N TYR A 114 9.43 2.30 1.93
CA TYR A 114 9.99 3.50 1.32
C TYR A 114 8.84 4.45 0.99
N ARG A 115 9.05 5.75 1.18
CA ARG A 115 8.15 6.80 0.71
C ARG A 115 8.88 7.59 -0.35
N ILE A 116 8.27 7.74 -1.51
CA ILE A 116 8.73 8.61 -2.59
C ILE A 116 7.79 9.81 -2.62
N GLY A 117 8.29 10.98 -2.27
CA GLY A 117 7.57 12.25 -2.34
C GLY A 117 7.84 12.98 -3.64
N PHE A 118 6.82 13.61 -4.21
CA PHE A 118 6.88 14.37 -5.46
C PHE A 118 6.61 15.86 -5.21
N GLU A 119 7.06 16.72 -6.12
CA GLU A 119 6.91 18.19 -6.04
C GLU A 119 5.45 18.65 -5.99
N ASP A 120 4.55 17.89 -6.62
CA ASP A 120 3.10 18.14 -6.62
C ASP A 120 2.43 17.83 -5.26
N GLY A 121 3.20 17.37 -4.27
CA GLY A 121 2.70 16.93 -2.97
C GLY A 121 2.17 15.50 -2.96
N THR A 122 2.17 14.80 -4.10
CA THR A 122 1.84 13.38 -4.17
C THR A 122 2.94 12.59 -3.46
N SER A 123 2.57 11.50 -2.77
CA SER A 123 3.54 10.55 -2.25
C SER A 123 3.12 9.11 -2.56
N ILE A 124 4.11 8.29 -2.87
CA ILE A 124 3.96 6.85 -3.08
C ILE A 124 4.63 6.14 -1.91
N ILE A 125 3.87 5.32 -1.22
CA ILE A 125 4.39 4.45 -0.16
C ILE A 125 4.60 3.06 -0.76
N LEU A 126 5.85 2.62 -0.75
CA LEU A 126 6.28 1.30 -1.17
C LEU A 126 6.48 0.43 0.07
N VAL A 127 5.75 -0.68 0.16
CA VAL A 127 5.83 -1.61 1.29
C VAL A 127 6.71 -2.79 0.87
N ALA A 128 7.94 -2.87 1.39
CA ALA A 128 8.93 -3.86 0.93
C ALA A 128 8.48 -5.32 1.13
N GLY A 129 7.66 -5.60 2.13
CA GLY A 129 7.10 -6.94 2.35
C GLY A 129 6.08 -7.38 1.29
N GLU A 130 5.54 -6.42 0.55
CA GLU A 130 4.36 -6.60 -0.30
C GLU A 130 4.63 -6.36 -1.79
N MET A 131 5.82 -5.88 -2.15
CA MET A 131 6.19 -5.59 -3.53
C MET A 131 7.36 -6.47 -3.99
N ASN A 132 7.18 -7.14 -5.13
CA ASN A 132 8.31 -7.82 -5.80
C ASN A 132 9.13 -6.78 -6.57
N GLY A 133 10.46 -6.95 -6.62
CA GLY A 133 11.35 -6.08 -7.40
C GLY A 133 11.74 -4.76 -6.74
N ILE A 134 11.41 -4.55 -5.46
CA ILE A 134 11.67 -3.27 -4.78
C ILE A 134 13.17 -2.92 -4.70
N ALA A 135 14.03 -3.90 -4.43
CA ALA A 135 15.47 -3.66 -4.36
C ALA A 135 16.04 -3.21 -5.72
N GLU A 136 15.59 -3.83 -6.81
CA GLU A 136 15.99 -3.50 -8.17
C GLU A 136 15.51 -2.11 -8.58
N PHE A 137 14.26 -1.79 -8.25
CA PHE A 137 13.70 -0.46 -8.48
C PHE A 137 14.43 0.63 -7.70
N MET A 138 14.67 0.43 -6.40
CA MET A 138 15.39 1.43 -5.59
C MET A 138 16.84 1.60 -6.06
N ALA A 139 17.50 0.51 -6.46
CA ALA A 139 18.85 0.58 -7.04
C ALA A 139 18.86 1.34 -8.37
N ALA A 140 17.84 1.18 -9.21
CA ALA A 140 17.72 1.91 -10.46
C ALA A 140 17.35 3.38 -10.26
N LEU A 141 16.42 3.67 -9.33
CA LEU A 141 16.06 5.03 -8.96
C LEU A 141 17.27 5.81 -8.45
N ALA A 142 18.10 5.19 -7.61
CA ALA A 142 19.33 5.80 -7.10
C ALA A 142 20.38 6.10 -8.19
N ARG A 143 20.34 5.38 -9.32
CA ARG A 143 21.22 5.67 -10.48
C ARG A 143 20.74 6.87 -11.29
N VAL A 144 19.42 7.00 -11.46
CA VAL A 144 18.81 8.08 -12.26
C VAL A 144 18.79 9.39 -11.45
N ARG A 145 18.55 9.30 -10.14
CA ARG A 145 18.62 10.43 -9.22
C ARG A 145 19.40 10.03 -7.97
N PRO A 146 20.63 10.53 -7.79
CA PRO A 146 21.31 10.43 -6.50
C PRO A 146 20.58 11.33 -5.51
N VAL A 147 19.49 10.83 -4.93
CA VAL A 147 18.74 11.54 -3.90
C VAL A 147 19.63 11.62 -2.66
N PRO A 148 19.91 12.82 -2.11
CA PRO A 148 20.63 12.93 -0.86
C PRO A 148 19.84 12.19 0.22
N ARG A 149 20.46 11.17 0.82
CA ARG A 149 19.90 10.53 2.02
C ARG A 149 19.97 11.56 3.13
N ILE A 150 18.80 11.98 3.63
CA ILE A 150 18.69 12.80 4.85
C ILE A 150 18.46 11.86 6.03
#